data_AF-A0A5J6XND0-F1
#
_entry.id   AF-A0A5J6XND0-F1
#
_cell.length_a   1.000
_cell.length_b   1.000
_cell.length_c   1.000
_cell.angle_alpha   90.00
_cell.angle_beta   90.00
_cell.angle_gamma   90.00
#
_symmetry.space_group_name_H-M   'P 1'
#
loop_
_entity.id
_entity.type
_entity.pdbx_description
1 polymer ?
#
loop_
_entity_poly.entity_id
_entity_poly.type
_entity_poly.pdbx_seq_one_letter_code
_entity_poly.pdbx_strand_id
1 'polypeptide(L)'
;MTKKQDKKKSKWLSLLILIVGILAAGVIGLTVYYHLNDPSKEAMDQLKKNPPKNISNQESVLIAEYHAKYNDLTGYGSIEELDMSEAKSLSAILEKDTNEIISQGIENKKVSEDFKQIHAIAKATKNKADKEQIRLIHRYFHDLDIAINQYNDTKDVFGVTKTLGK
;
A
#
# COMPACT_ATOMS: atom_id res chain seq x y z
N MET A 1 0.19 -56.04 -33.87
CA MET A 1 -0.80 -55.21 -33.14
C MET A 1 -0.16 -53.91 -32.63
N THR A 2 0.53 -53.14 -33.49
CA THR A 2 1.54 -52.15 -33.03
C THR A 2 1.35 -50.72 -33.58
N LYS A 3 1.04 -50.53 -34.87
CA LYS A 3 0.95 -49.18 -35.49
C LYS A 3 -0.17 -48.25 -34.98
N LYS A 4 -1.30 -48.80 -34.52
CA LYS A 4 -2.49 -47.99 -34.13
C LYS A 4 -2.35 -47.41 -32.71
N GLN A 5 -1.61 -48.10 -31.84
CA GLN A 5 -1.37 -47.69 -30.46
C GLN A 5 -0.34 -46.56 -30.39
N ASP A 6 0.72 -46.63 -31.21
CA ASP A 6 1.75 -45.59 -31.30
C ASP A 6 1.20 -44.27 -31.86
N LYS A 7 0.33 -44.33 -32.87
CA LYS A 7 -0.33 -43.14 -33.44
C LYS A 7 -1.24 -42.43 -32.43
N LYS A 8 -1.87 -43.18 -31.53
CA LYS A 8 -2.74 -42.63 -30.47
C LYS A 8 -1.90 -41.97 -29.37
N LYS A 9 -0.78 -42.60 -28.97
CA LYS A 9 0.20 -42.03 -28.02
C LYS A 9 0.86 -40.75 -28.56
N SER A 10 1.26 -40.73 -29.84
CA SER A 10 1.88 -39.54 -30.45
C SER A 10 0.92 -38.35 -30.50
N LYS A 11 -0.36 -38.57 -30.87
CA LYS A 11 -1.38 -37.51 -30.87
C LYS A 11 -1.66 -36.96 -29.47
N TRP A 12 -1.69 -37.83 -28.46
CA TRP A 12 -1.82 -37.42 -27.07
C TRP A 12 -0.61 -36.62 -26.59
N LEU A 13 0.60 -37.02 -26.98
CA LEU A 13 1.83 -36.28 -26.65
C LEU A 13 1.85 -34.88 -27.30
N SER A 14 1.44 -34.77 -28.57
CA SER A 14 1.34 -33.49 -29.28
C SER A 14 0.29 -32.56 -28.65
N LEU A 15 -0.86 -33.11 -28.26
CA LEU A 15 -1.91 -32.35 -27.57
C LEU A 15 -1.44 -31.83 -26.21
N LEU A 16 -0.69 -32.64 -25.47
CA LEU A 16 -0.14 -32.29 -24.16
C LEU A 16 0.91 -31.16 -24.27
N ILE A 17 1.79 -31.22 -25.28
CA ILE A 17 2.75 -30.14 -25.59
C ILE A 17 2.03 -28.84 -25.96
N LEU A 18 0.95 -28.91 -26.76
CA LEU A 18 0.17 -27.73 -27.13
C LEU A 18 -0.48 -27.07 -25.90
N ILE A 19 -1.07 -27.87 -25.01
CA ILE A 19 -1.69 -27.38 -23.77
C ILE A 19 -0.64 -26.72 -22.87
N VAL A 20 0.52 -27.36 -22.68
CA VAL A 20 1.62 -26.79 -21.88
C VAL A 20 2.13 -25.48 -22.50
N GLY A 21 2.25 -25.41 -23.83
CA GLY A 21 2.64 -24.17 -24.52
C GLY A 21 1.65 -23.02 -24.32
N ILE A 22 0.35 -23.29 -24.38
CA ILE A 22 -0.70 -22.29 -24.13
C ILE A 22 -0.66 -21.81 -22.67
N LEU A 23 -0.51 -22.72 -21.71
CA LEU A 23 -0.41 -22.37 -20.29
C LEU A 23 0.83 -21.51 -20.00
N ALA A 24 1.99 -21.87 -20.57
CA ALA A 24 3.22 -21.09 -20.43
C ALA A 24 3.07 -19.69 -21.02
N ALA A 25 2.49 -19.57 -22.22
CA ALA A 25 2.21 -18.27 -22.84
C ALA A 25 1.24 -17.42 -22.02
N GLY A 26 0.22 -18.05 -21.43
CA GLY A 26 -0.74 -17.39 -20.53
C GLY A 26 -0.06 -16.82 -19.27
N VAL A 27 0.80 -17.61 -18.62
CA VAL A 27 1.56 -17.15 -17.44
C VAL A 27 2.52 -16.01 -17.81
N ILE A 28 3.23 -16.10 -18.93
CA ILE A 28 4.12 -15.03 -19.40
C ILE A 28 3.32 -13.76 -19.70
N GLY A 29 2.20 -13.89 -20.42
CA GLY A 29 1.31 -12.76 -20.72
C GLY A 29 0.75 -12.09 -19.47
N LEU A 30 0.34 -12.87 -18.47
CA LEU A 30 -0.12 -12.38 -17.18
C LEU A 30 0.99 -11.60 -16.45
N THR A 31 2.20 -12.17 -16.42
CA THR A 31 3.35 -11.57 -15.75
C THR A 31 3.75 -10.25 -16.41
N VAL A 32 3.81 -10.21 -17.74
CA VAL A 32 4.11 -8.99 -18.52
C VAL A 32 3.01 -7.93 -18.30
N TYR A 33 1.74 -8.33 -18.31
CA TYR A 33 0.63 -7.42 -18.05
C TYR A 33 0.76 -6.73 -16.68
N TYR A 34 0.97 -7.49 -15.61
CA TYR A 34 1.17 -6.90 -14.28
C TYR A 34 2.44 -6.04 -14.17
N HIS A 35 3.51 -6.37 -14.90
CA HIS A 35 4.74 -5.60 -14.87
C HIS A 35 4.66 -4.27 -15.65
N LEU A 36 3.83 -4.22 -16.69
CA LEU A 36 3.56 -3.02 -17.49
C LEU A 36 2.50 -2.12 -16.87
N ASN A 37 1.55 -2.68 -16.11
CA ASN A 37 0.45 -1.96 -15.48
C ASN A 37 0.61 -1.84 -13.95
N ASP A 38 1.85 -1.77 -13.46
CA ASP A 38 2.17 -1.64 -12.03
C ASP A 38 1.76 -0.24 -11.51
N PRO A 39 0.67 -0.12 -10.73
CA PRO A 39 0.16 1.18 -10.27
C PRO A 39 1.16 1.91 -9.36
N SER A 40 2.02 1.17 -8.66
CA SER A 40 3.04 1.73 -7.77
C SER A 40 4.13 2.45 -8.57
N LYS A 41 4.56 1.89 -9.71
CA LYS A 41 5.51 2.56 -10.61
C LYS A 41 4.92 3.85 -11.18
N GLU A 42 3.65 3.83 -11.60
CA GLU A 42 3.00 5.01 -12.14
C GLU A 42 2.92 6.13 -11.09
N ALA A 43 2.49 5.82 -9.86
CA ALA A 43 2.44 6.79 -8.75
C ALA A 43 3.82 7.40 -8.44
N MET A 44 4.86 6.56 -8.40
CA MET A 44 6.24 7.01 -8.17
C MET A 44 6.79 7.90 -9.31
N ASP A 45 6.47 7.58 -10.57
CA ASP A 45 6.86 8.42 -11.70
C ASP A 45 6.10 9.76 -11.71
N GLN A 46 4.84 9.77 -11.27
CA GLN A 46 4.07 11.00 -11.10
C GLN A 46 4.66 11.88 -10.00
N LEU A 47 5.03 11.30 -8.84
CA LEU A 47 5.71 12.03 -7.76
C LEU A 47 7.02 12.67 -8.22
N LYS A 48 7.85 11.94 -8.97
CA LYS A 48 9.12 12.49 -9.49
C LYS A 48 8.90 13.68 -10.40
N LYS A 49 7.81 13.68 -11.18
CA LYS A 49 7.46 14.78 -12.08
C LYS A 49 6.84 15.95 -11.33
N ASN A 50 5.97 15.66 -10.37
CA ASN A 50 5.14 16.63 -9.66
C ASN A 50 5.13 16.33 -8.15
N PRO A 51 6.22 16.60 -7.43
CA PRO A 51 6.26 16.37 -5.98
C PRO A 51 5.25 17.29 -5.27
N PRO A 52 4.65 16.85 -4.15
CA PRO A 52 3.84 17.73 -3.30
C PRO A 52 4.62 18.99 -2.92
N LYS A 53 3.98 20.15 -3.06
CA LYS A 53 4.55 21.45 -2.71
C LYS A 53 3.89 21.98 -1.45
N ASN A 54 4.52 22.99 -0.84
CA ASN A 54 4.05 23.67 0.37
C ASN A 54 3.82 22.69 1.53
N ILE A 55 4.80 21.82 1.72
CA ILE A 55 4.85 20.91 2.86
C ILE A 55 5.75 21.52 3.92
N SER A 56 5.25 21.62 5.15
CA SER A 56 6.03 22.09 6.29
C SER A 56 6.94 20.99 6.83
N ASN A 57 8.03 21.38 7.49
CA ASN A 57 8.91 20.42 8.18
C ASN A 57 8.15 19.63 9.27
N GLN A 58 7.16 20.26 9.90
CA GLN A 58 6.35 19.60 10.93
C GLN A 58 5.47 18.48 10.33
N GLU A 59 4.86 18.71 9.16
CA GLU A 59 4.10 17.67 8.44
C GLU A 59 5.01 16.50 8.07
N SER A 60 6.17 16.79 7.48
CA SER A 60 7.19 15.81 7.08
C SER A 60 7.64 14.93 8.27
N VAL A 61 8.02 15.55 9.38
CA VAL A 61 8.47 14.83 10.59
C VAL A 61 7.37 13.97 11.17
N LEU A 62 6.16 14.52 11.31
CA LEU A 62 5.04 13.80 11.91
C LEU A 62 4.64 12.58 11.06
N ILE A 63 4.69 12.70 9.73
CA ILE A 63 4.45 11.57 8.81
C ILE A 63 5.47 10.45 9.04
N ALA A 64 6.76 10.77 9.05
CA ALA A 64 7.83 9.77 9.24
C ALA A 64 7.73 9.10 10.62
N GLU A 65 7.48 9.88 11.67
CA GLU A 65 7.34 9.35 13.03
C GLU A 65 6.17 8.36 13.17
N TYR A 66 5.00 8.70 12.62
CA TYR A 66 3.85 7.80 12.69
C TYR A 66 3.99 6.62 11.76
N HIS A 67 4.63 6.77 10.60
CA HIS A 67 4.97 5.62 9.77
C HIS A 67 5.83 4.63 10.56
N ALA A 68 6.90 5.08 11.22
CA ALA A 68 7.75 4.22 12.05
C ALA A 68 6.97 3.54 13.20
N LYS A 69 6.17 4.31 13.95
CA LYS A 69 5.36 3.77 15.07
C LYS A 69 4.37 2.69 14.61
N TYR A 70 3.70 2.90 13.47
CA TYR A 70 2.77 1.90 12.94
C TYR A 70 3.49 0.71 12.28
N ASN A 71 4.69 0.91 11.75
CA ASN A 71 5.54 -0.17 11.29
C ASN A 71 5.98 -1.07 12.45
N ASP A 72 6.34 -0.50 13.60
CA ASP A 72 6.66 -1.29 14.80
C ASP A 72 5.44 -2.04 15.33
N LEU A 73 4.26 -1.41 15.32
CA LEU A 73 3.01 -2.01 15.79
C LEU A 73 2.50 -3.14 14.86
N THR A 74 2.74 -3.07 13.55
CA THR A 74 2.08 -3.95 12.56
C THR A 74 3.02 -4.76 11.66
N GLY A 75 4.32 -4.44 11.66
CA GLY A 75 5.32 -5.03 10.77
C GLY A 75 5.61 -6.50 11.05
N TYR A 76 6.30 -7.17 10.11
CA TYR A 76 6.78 -8.57 10.21
C TYR A 76 5.73 -9.63 10.62
N GLY A 77 4.45 -9.41 10.32
CA GLY A 77 3.35 -10.34 10.66
C GLY A 77 2.66 -10.04 11.99
N SER A 78 3.10 -9.02 12.73
CA SER A 78 2.52 -8.60 14.01
C SER A 78 1.08 -8.09 13.90
N ILE A 79 0.59 -7.79 12.69
CA ILE A 79 -0.81 -7.42 12.51
C ILE A 79 -1.79 -8.55 12.90
N GLU A 80 -1.34 -9.80 12.90
CA GLU A 80 -2.18 -10.92 13.33
C GLU A 80 -2.30 -11.05 14.85
N GLU A 81 -1.29 -10.60 15.60
CA GLU A 81 -1.17 -10.65 17.06
C GLU A 81 -1.07 -9.25 17.66
N LEU A 82 -1.93 -8.35 17.18
CA LEU A 82 -1.83 -6.93 17.46
C LEU A 82 -2.24 -6.59 18.92
N ASP A 83 -1.38 -5.86 19.64
CA ASP A 83 -1.73 -5.31 20.96
C ASP A 83 -2.77 -4.19 20.79
N MET A 84 -4.04 -4.54 21.03
CA MET A 84 -5.17 -3.62 20.89
C MET A 84 -5.14 -2.46 21.90
N SER A 85 -4.48 -2.63 23.05
CA SER A 85 -4.33 -1.57 24.05
C SER A 85 -3.33 -0.53 23.55
N GLU A 86 -2.18 -1.01 23.06
CA GLU A 86 -1.17 -0.15 22.42
C GLU A 86 -1.75 0.59 21.21
N ALA A 87 -2.49 -0.11 20.35
CA ALA A 87 -3.11 0.49 19.17
C ALA A 87 -4.11 1.60 19.50
N LYS A 88 -4.94 1.41 20.54
CA LYS A 88 -5.87 2.43 21.02
C LYS A 88 -5.13 3.63 21.60
N SER A 89 -4.07 3.39 22.37
CA SER A 89 -3.23 4.44 22.95
C SER A 89 -2.57 5.27 21.85
N LEU A 90 -1.90 4.62 20.89
CA LEU A 90 -1.27 5.26 19.75
C LEU A 90 -2.30 6.05 18.91
N SER A 91 -3.49 5.49 18.70
CA SER A 91 -4.59 6.18 17.98
C SER A 91 -5.12 7.39 18.73
N ALA A 92 -5.12 7.39 20.07
CA ALA A 92 -5.53 8.54 20.86
C ALA A 92 -4.52 9.69 20.77
N ILE A 93 -3.22 9.38 20.79
CA ILE A 93 -2.15 10.38 20.59
C ILE A 93 -2.24 10.93 19.16
N LEU A 94 -2.38 10.03 18.17
CA LEU A 94 -2.54 10.41 16.77
C LEU A 94 -3.73 11.34 16.55
N GLU A 95 -4.88 11.05 17.16
CA GLU A 95 -6.07 11.90 17.03
C GLU A 95 -5.83 13.33 17.54
N LYS A 96 -5.07 13.48 18.62
CA LYS A 96 -4.68 14.79 19.17
C LYS A 96 -3.70 15.51 18.22
N ASP A 97 -2.63 14.84 17.81
CA ASP A 97 -1.57 15.46 16.99
C ASP A 97 -2.10 15.86 15.61
N THR A 98 -2.96 15.02 15.02
CA THR A 98 -3.63 15.34 13.75
C THR A 98 -4.59 16.51 13.89
N ASN A 99 -5.34 16.60 15.00
CA ASN A 99 -6.20 17.76 15.26
C ASN A 99 -5.39 19.05 15.41
N GLU A 100 -4.23 18.99 16.08
CA GLU A 100 -3.34 20.13 16.25
C GLU A 100 -2.78 20.63 14.91
N ILE A 101 -2.17 19.75 14.11
CA ILE A 101 -1.57 20.14 12.83
C ILE A 101 -2.62 20.65 11.82
N ILE A 102 -3.82 20.06 11.82
CA ILE A 102 -4.94 20.55 11.00
C ILE A 102 -5.34 21.96 11.44
N SER A 103 -5.38 22.23 12.75
CA SER A 103 -5.77 23.53 13.31
C SER A 103 -4.74 24.63 13.04
N GLN A 104 -3.46 24.28 12.96
CA GLN A 104 -2.38 25.19 12.59
C GLN A 104 -2.41 25.58 11.09
N GLY A 105 -3.08 24.77 10.27
CA GLY A 105 -3.28 25.02 8.85
C GLY A 105 -2.26 24.28 7.99
N ILE A 106 -2.77 23.34 7.18
CA ILE A 106 -1.99 22.62 6.18
C ILE A 106 -2.23 23.31 4.83
N GLU A 107 -1.20 23.89 4.23
CA GLU A 107 -1.30 24.64 2.98
C GLU A 107 -1.69 23.74 1.79
N ASN A 108 -1.10 22.54 1.75
CA ASN A 108 -1.39 21.59 0.69
C ASN A 108 -2.75 20.93 0.90
N LYS A 109 -3.71 21.24 0.02
CA LYS A 109 -5.10 20.76 0.13
C LYS A 109 -5.20 19.22 0.18
N LYS A 110 -4.43 18.49 -0.63
CA LYS A 110 -4.48 17.02 -0.66
C LYS A 110 -3.97 16.42 0.64
N VAL A 111 -2.85 16.95 1.13
CA VAL A 111 -2.29 16.55 2.44
C VAL A 111 -3.24 16.90 3.58
N SER A 112 -3.90 18.06 3.53
CA SER A 112 -4.94 18.44 4.52
C SER A 112 -6.11 17.47 4.53
N GLU A 113 -6.57 17.02 3.35
CA GLU A 113 -7.63 16.02 3.23
C GLU A 113 -7.19 14.67 3.78
N ASP A 114 -5.97 14.23 3.47
CA ASP A 114 -5.39 12.99 4.01
C ASP A 114 -5.30 13.03 5.54
N PHE A 115 -4.81 14.12 6.12
CA PHE A 115 -4.75 14.30 7.57
C PHE A 115 -6.13 14.28 8.23
N LYS A 116 -7.15 14.88 7.61
CA LYS A 116 -8.54 14.83 8.11
C LYS A 116 -9.10 13.41 8.12
N GLN A 117 -8.77 12.61 7.11
CA GLN A 117 -9.18 11.20 7.07
C GLN A 117 -8.45 10.40 8.14
N ILE A 118 -7.14 10.59 8.29
CA ILE A 118 -6.35 9.95 9.35
C ILE A 118 -6.94 10.30 10.73
N HIS A 119 -7.23 11.57 10.98
CA HIS A 119 -7.87 12.03 12.23
C HIS A 119 -9.20 11.29 12.49
N ALA A 120 -10.08 11.21 11.49
CA ALA A 120 -11.37 10.54 11.62
C ALA A 120 -11.21 9.04 11.93
N ILE A 121 -10.27 8.35 11.28
CA ILE A 121 -9.99 6.93 11.52
C ILE A 121 -9.40 6.76 12.93
N ALA A 122 -8.39 7.55 13.31
CA ALA A 122 -7.78 7.51 14.64
C ALA A 122 -8.80 7.72 15.77
N LYS A 123 -9.74 8.66 15.57
CA LYS A 123 -10.85 8.92 16.50
C LYS A 123 -11.79 7.73 16.64
N ALA A 124 -12.01 6.96 15.58
CA ALA A 124 -12.78 5.71 15.65
C ALA A 124 -11.97 4.61 16.36
N THR A 125 -10.71 4.42 15.96
CA THR A 125 -9.81 3.39 16.47
C THR A 125 -9.57 3.51 17.97
N LYS A 126 -9.39 4.73 18.51
CA LYS A 126 -9.18 4.92 19.97
C LYS A 126 -10.34 4.39 20.82
N ASN A 127 -11.56 4.39 20.30
CA ASN A 127 -12.74 3.89 21.01
C ASN A 127 -12.95 2.39 20.79
N LYS A 128 -12.84 1.97 19.52
CA LYS A 128 -13.06 0.58 19.10
C LYS A 128 -12.09 0.23 17.98
N ALA A 129 -10.87 -0.11 18.38
CA ALA A 129 -9.84 -0.56 17.46
C ALA A 129 -10.23 -1.89 16.79
N ASP A 130 -10.02 -1.95 15.48
CA ASP A 130 -9.97 -3.18 14.72
C ASP A 130 -8.73 -3.21 13.82
N LYS A 131 -8.34 -4.41 13.38
CA LYS A 131 -7.14 -4.63 12.57
C LYS A 131 -7.14 -3.82 11.28
N GLU A 132 -8.30 -3.64 10.65
CA GLU A 132 -8.40 -2.98 9.34
C GLU A 132 -8.25 -1.47 9.47
N GLN A 133 -8.78 -0.86 10.52
CA GLN A 133 -8.54 0.54 10.83
C GLN A 133 -7.05 0.82 11.06
N ILE A 134 -6.38 -0.04 11.82
CA ILE A 134 -4.95 0.12 12.13
C ILE A 134 -4.11 -0.06 10.87
N ARG A 135 -4.43 -1.09 10.07
CA ARG A 135 -3.82 -1.31 8.75
C ARG A 135 -3.99 -0.08 7.87
N LEU A 136 -5.19 0.51 7.86
CA LEU A 136 -5.48 1.66 7.03
C LEU A 136 -4.67 2.88 7.47
N ILE A 137 -4.59 3.16 8.78
CA ILE A 137 -3.74 4.25 9.29
C ILE A 137 -2.28 4.04 8.87
N HIS A 138 -1.73 2.83 9.05
CA HIS A 138 -0.38 2.52 8.62
C HIS A 138 -0.18 2.81 7.12
N ARG A 139 -1.10 2.34 6.27
CA ARG A 139 -1.04 2.57 4.81
C ARG A 139 -1.11 4.05 4.44
N TYR A 140 -1.89 4.86 5.16
CA TYR A 140 -1.93 6.31 4.95
C TYR A 140 -0.56 6.94 5.23
N PHE A 141 0.05 6.64 6.38
CA PHE A 141 1.36 7.19 6.72
C PHE A 141 2.45 6.70 5.79
N HIS A 142 2.44 5.43 5.44
CA HIS A 142 3.36 4.85 4.48
C HIS A 142 3.30 5.56 3.11
N ASP A 143 2.11 5.70 2.53
CA ASP A 143 1.93 6.40 1.26
C ASP A 143 2.34 7.89 1.37
N LEU A 144 2.01 8.57 2.48
CA LEU A 144 2.46 9.95 2.70
C LEU A 144 3.98 10.06 2.84
N ASP A 145 4.63 9.10 3.50
CA ASP A 145 6.08 9.10 3.73
C ASP A 145 6.84 8.88 2.41
N ILE A 146 6.31 8.03 1.54
CA ILE A 146 6.77 7.91 0.14
C ILE A 146 6.62 9.25 -0.59
N ALA A 147 5.43 9.86 -0.49
CA ALA A 147 5.09 11.08 -1.25
C ALA A 147 5.93 12.30 -0.86
N ILE A 148 6.17 12.46 0.44
CA ILE A 148 6.67 13.69 1.04
C ILE A 148 8.13 13.56 1.45
N ASN A 149 8.50 12.43 2.05
CA ASN A 149 9.84 12.20 2.59
C ASN A 149 10.70 11.32 1.69
N GLN A 150 10.18 10.89 0.53
CA GLN A 150 10.88 10.03 -0.42
C GLN A 150 11.32 8.70 0.19
N TYR A 151 10.54 8.17 1.15
CA TYR A 151 10.76 6.85 1.71
C TYR A 151 10.83 5.80 0.59
N ASN A 152 11.88 4.98 0.60
CA ASN A 152 12.23 4.10 -0.52
C ASN A 152 12.69 2.69 -0.10
N ASP A 153 12.55 2.33 1.17
CA ASP A 153 12.85 0.97 1.66
C ASP A 153 11.82 -0.07 1.18
N THR A 154 10.75 0.38 0.53
CA THR A 154 9.74 -0.46 -0.12
C THR A 154 9.35 0.10 -1.49
N LYS A 155 8.80 -0.77 -2.33
CA LYS A 155 8.22 -0.44 -3.64
C LYS A 155 6.69 -0.41 -3.60
N ASP A 156 6.10 -0.82 -2.49
CA ASP A 156 4.66 -0.89 -2.37
C ASP A 156 4.09 0.52 -2.32
N VAL A 157 2.96 0.74 -2.98
CA VAL A 157 2.15 1.94 -2.87
C VAL A 157 0.72 1.45 -2.72
N PHE A 158 0.05 1.84 -1.63
CA PHE A 158 -1.29 1.35 -1.35
C PHE A 158 -2.38 2.17 -2.04
N GLY A 159 -2.06 3.41 -2.44
CA GLY A 159 -2.95 4.32 -3.15
C GLY A 159 -4.14 4.78 -2.29
N VAL A 160 -3.96 4.84 -0.97
CA VAL A 160 -5.04 5.21 -0.02
C VAL A 160 -5.12 6.72 0.24
N THR A 161 -4.06 7.47 -0.08
CA THR A 161 -3.98 8.92 0.08
C THR A 161 -4.46 9.65 -1.16
N LYS A 162 -5.00 10.86 -1.03
CA LYS A 162 -5.21 11.82 -2.12
C LYS A 162 -3.91 12.36 -2.69
N THR A 163 -2.87 12.35 -1.87
CA THR A 163 -1.53 12.78 -2.26
C THR A 163 -0.93 11.83 -3.32
N LEU A 164 -1.11 10.51 -3.21
CA LEU A 164 -0.66 9.52 -4.21
C LEU A 164 -1.76 8.96 -5.12
N GLY A 165 -2.97 8.77 -4.59
CA GLY A 165 -4.09 8.08 -5.22
C GLY A 165 -5.31 8.99 -5.45
N LYS A 166 -5.57 9.29 -6.72
CA LYS A 166 -6.75 10.03 -7.23
C LYS A 166 -7.09 11.35 -6.49
#